data_AF-A0A1Y3FCK8-F1
#
_entry.id   AF-A0A1Y3FCK8-F1
#
_cell.length_a   1.000
_cell.length_b   1.000
_cell.length_c   1.000
_cell.angle_alpha   90.00
_cell.angle_beta   90.00
_cell.angle_gamma   90.00
#
_symmetry.space_group_name_H-M   'P 1'
#
loop_
_entity.id
_entity.type
_entity.pdbx_description
1 polymer ?
#
loop_
_entity_poly.entity_id
_entity_poly.type
_entity_poly.pdbx_seq_one_letter_code
_entity_poly.pdbx_strand_id
1 'polypeptide(L)'
;MWSKQSGDATGAISPVPTHPHAHPVRGAWLVRVGGGPALGWVLRHRDDLAAPFSYEVYACGLGADGLRVWVQRRDSLNAAVAWVMQHDAELLAFGRRLRPDPAQPSTRSDEDAAAPEAGDGGVGSD
;
A
#
# COMPACT_ATOMS: atom_id res chain seq x y z
N MET A 1 19.57 -4.36 25.13
CA MET A 1 18.54 -4.97 24.26
C MET A 1 17.61 -3.85 23.83
N TRP A 2 17.77 -3.33 22.61
CA TRP A 2 16.92 -2.23 22.10
C TRP A 2 15.81 -2.87 21.26
N SER A 3 14.58 -2.83 21.77
CA SER A 3 13.39 -3.16 20.99
C SER A 3 13.25 -2.16 19.85
N LYS A 4 13.34 -2.60 18.59
CA LYS A 4 12.87 -1.82 17.44
C LYS A 4 11.34 -1.76 17.53
N GLN A 5 10.82 -0.86 18.37
CA GLN A 5 9.45 -0.39 18.23
C GLN A 5 9.38 0.33 16.89
N SER A 6 8.59 -0.23 15.98
CA SER A 6 8.14 0.43 14.76
C SER A 6 7.61 1.80 15.18
N GLY A 7 8.36 2.85 14.86
CA GLY A 7 8.03 4.21 15.29
C GLY A 7 6.60 4.53 14.89
N ASP A 8 5.86 5.01 15.89
CA ASP A 8 4.51 5.56 15.79
C ASP A 8 4.31 6.31 14.46
N ALA A 9 3.54 5.73 13.54
CA ALA A 9 3.14 6.37 12.28
C ALA A 9 2.03 7.42 12.51
N THR A 10 2.10 8.17 13.61
CA THR A 10 1.05 9.09 14.07
C THR A 10 1.30 10.55 13.63
N GLY A 11 2.45 10.84 13.01
CA GLY A 11 2.73 12.17 12.46
C GLY A 11 2.04 12.42 11.12
N ALA A 12 0.96 13.20 11.11
CA ALA A 12 0.34 13.69 9.88
C ALA A 12 1.41 14.29 8.94
N ILE A 13 1.53 13.72 7.75
CA ILE A 13 2.46 14.16 6.70
C ILE A 13 1.83 15.38 6.03
N SER A 14 2.46 16.56 6.08
CA SER A 14 1.96 17.73 5.34
C SER A 14 3.10 18.58 4.74
N PRO A 15 3.04 18.94 3.44
CA PRO A 15 2.13 18.35 2.45
C PRO A 15 2.52 16.89 2.17
N VAL A 16 1.52 16.02 1.99
CA VAL A 16 1.73 14.65 1.50
C VAL A 16 2.13 14.72 0.03
N PRO A 17 3.32 14.23 -0.36
CA PRO A 17 3.64 14.11 -1.78
C PRO A 17 2.59 13.24 -2.48
N THR A 18 2.05 13.74 -3.60
CA THR A 18 1.08 13.01 -4.43
C THR A 18 1.78 12.41 -5.64
N HIS A 19 1.34 11.23 -6.07
CA HIS A 19 1.84 10.58 -7.27
C HIS A 19 0.73 9.70 -7.87
N PRO A 20 0.53 9.67 -9.21
CA PRO A 20 -0.58 8.94 -9.85
C PRO A 20 -0.66 7.44 -9.50
N HIS A 21 0.49 6.84 -9.21
CA HIS A 21 0.61 5.42 -8.85
C HIS A 21 0.83 5.15 -7.36
N ALA A 22 0.83 6.18 -6.50
CA ALA A 22 1.09 6.01 -5.07
C ALA A 22 -0.15 6.46 -4.28
N HIS A 23 -0.93 5.49 -3.82
CA HIS A 23 -2.20 5.72 -3.12
C HIS A 23 -1.94 5.81 -1.61
N PRO A 24 -2.24 6.93 -0.94
CA PRO A 24 -2.01 7.05 0.50
C PRO A 24 -2.92 6.10 1.28
N VAL A 25 -2.34 5.31 2.17
CA VAL A 25 -3.02 4.36 3.06
C VAL A 25 -2.35 4.43 4.44
N ARG A 26 -3.04 5.03 5.41
CA ARG A 26 -2.62 5.10 6.83
C ARG A 26 -1.14 5.47 7.04
N GLY A 27 -0.67 6.57 6.45
CA GLY A 27 0.70 7.07 6.63
C GLY A 27 1.77 6.43 5.74
N ALA A 28 1.38 5.49 4.86
CA ALA A 28 2.21 4.94 3.80
C ALA A 28 1.57 5.18 2.44
N TRP A 29 2.27 4.82 1.35
CA TRP A 29 1.66 4.72 0.03
C TRP A 29 1.66 3.27 -0.44
N LEU A 30 0.51 2.81 -0.94
CA LEU A 30 0.41 1.60 -1.74
C LEU A 30 0.69 1.95 -3.20
N VAL A 31 1.66 1.28 -3.82
CA VAL A 31 1.98 1.50 -5.23
C VAL A 31 1.16 0.57 -6.12
N ARG A 32 0.42 1.16 -7.07
CA ARG A 32 -0.44 0.45 -8.01
C ARG A 32 -0.58 1.25 -9.31
N VAL A 33 -0.67 0.55 -10.44
CA VAL A 33 -0.99 1.14 -11.74
C VAL A 33 -2.45 0.87 -12.08
N GLY A 34 -3.27 1.92 -12.18
CA GLY A 34 -4.70 1.80 -12.45
C GLY A 34 -5.42 0.88 -11.46
N GLY A 35 -6.31 0.02 -11.96
CA GLY A 35 -6.99 -1.02 -11.18
C GLY A 35 -6.19 -2.31 -10.97
N GLY A 36 -4.90 -2.32 -11.31
CA GLY A 36 -4.05 -3.52 -11.25
C GLY A 36 -3.75 -4.04 -9.84
N PRO A 37 -2.95 -5.11 -9.70
CA PRO A 37 -2.49 -5.57 -8.41
C PRO A 37 -1.59 -4.51 -7.76
N ALA A 38 -1.53 -4.52 -6.42
CA ALA A 38 -0.52 -3.74 -5.72
C ALA A 38 0.88 -4.32 -6.01
N LEU A 39 1.84 -3.42 -6.24
CA LEU A 39 3.22 -3.75 -6.58
C LEU A 39 4.14 -3.64 -5.36
N GLY A 40 3.79 -2.80 -4.39
CA GLY A 40 4.55 -2.65 -3.16
C GLY A 40 4.02 -1.52 -2.29
N TRP A 41 4.73 -1.26 -1.20
CA TRP A 41 4.49 -0.15 -0.30
C TRP A 41 5.68 0.80 -0.30
N VAL A 42 5.41 2.09 -0.12
CA VAL A 42 6.43 3.10 0.16
C VAL A 42 6.15 3.74 1.50
N LEU A 43 7.14 3.75 2.39
CA LEU A 43 7.07 4.43 3.67
C LEU A 43 8.09 5.58 3.66
N ARG A 44 7.67 6.73 4.20
CA ARG A 44 8.58 7.85 4.44
C ARG A 44 9.32 7.59 5.75
N HIS A 45 10.64 7.75 5.73
CA HIS A 45 11.50 7.48 6.87
C HIS A 45 12.53 8.60 7.07
N ARG A 46 12.85 8.93 8.32
CA ARG A 46 14.01 9.75 8.69
C ARG A 46 14.57 9.22 10.00
N ASP A 47 15.89 9.19 10.12
CA ASP A 47 16.56 8.69 11.32
C ASP A 47 16.36 9.64 12.52
N ASP A 48 16.32 10.95 12.25
CA ASP A 48 16.06 12.00 13.24
C ASP A 48 15.29 13.18 12.61
N LEU A 49 14.94 14.19 13.43
CA LEU A 49 14.16 15.36 12.97
C LEU A 49 14.89 16.27 11.98
N ALA A 50 16.23 16.32 12.05
CA ALA A 50 17.09 17.17 11.23
C ALA A 50 17.53 16.48 9.92
N ALA A 51 17.47 15.14 9.87
CA ALA A 51 17.81 14.35 8.71
C ALA A 51 16.79 14.54 7.58
N PRO A 52 17.24 14.54 6.31
CA PRO A 52 16.33 14.52 5.18
C PRO A 52 15.50 13.25 5.19
N PHE A 53 14.29 13.35 4.65
CA PHE A 53 13.46 12.16 4.47
C PHE A 53 13.99 11.28 3.36
N SER A 54 13.96 9.98 3.62
CA SER A 54 14.10 8.91 2.66
C SER A 54 12.76 8.20 2.45
N TYR A 55 12.68 7.41 1.40
CA TYR A 55 11.49 6.67 1.00
C TYR A 55 11.89 5.21 0.82
N GLU A 56 11.35 4.36 1.68
CA GLU A 56 11.66 2.95 1.73
C GLU A 56 10.57 2.15 1.03
N VAL A 57 10.98 1.28 0.13
CA VAL A 57 10.15 0.37 -0.63
C VAL A 57 10.07 -0.96 0.10
N TYR A 58 8.86 -1.48 0.25
CA TYR A 58 8.56 -2.77 0.82
C TYR A 58 7.73 -3.60 -0.15
N ALA A 59 7.87 -4.93 -0.09
CA ALA A 59 7.12 -5.85 -0.91
C ALA A 59 5.62 -5.88 -0.52
N CYS A 60 4.78 -6.34 -1.45
CA CYS A 60 3.37 -6.64 -1.16
C CYS A 60 3.26 -7.97 -0.41
N GLY A 61 3.08 -7.89 0.91
CA GLY A 61 2.87 -9.03 1.80
C GLY A 61 3.73 -8.96 3.05
N LEU A 62 3.53 -9.93 3.93
CA LEU A 62 4.22 -10.06 5.20
C LEU A 62 5.19 -11.25 5.17
N GLY A 63 6.39 -11.03 5.70
CA GLY A 63 7.36 -12.08 5.98
C GLY A 63 6.89 -13.03 7.09
N ALA A 64 7.74 -14.01 7.43
CA ALA A 64 7.46 -14.98 8.50
C ALA A 64 7.31 -14.34 9.89
N ASP A 65 7.98 -13.21 10.10
CA ASP A 65 7.90 -12.35 11.28
C ASP A 65 6.60 -11.54 11.39
N GLY A 66 5.80 -11.51 10.32
CA GLY A 66 4.55 -10.75 10.29
C GLY A 66 4.76 -9.29 9.92
N LEU A 67 5.96 -8.91 9.49
CA LEU A 67 6.30 -7.56 9.07
C LEU A 67 6.39 -7.49 7.54
N ARG A 68 6.17 -6.29 6.98
CA ARG A 68 6.45 -6.05 5.57
C ARG A 68 7.94 -6.22 5.30
N VAL A 69 8.26 -6.86 4.18
CA VAL A 69 9.66 -7.12 3.81
C VAL A 69 10.25 -5.89 3.14
N TRP A 70 11.29 -5.31 3.75
CA TRP A 70 12.04 -4.20 3.17
C TRP A 70 12.78 -4.64 1.90
N VAL A 71 12.81 -3.79 0.88
CA VAL A 71 13.41 -4.10 -0.43
C VAL A 71 14.49 -3.09 -0.80
N GLN A 72 14.17 -1.79 -0.74
CA GLN A 72 15.05 -0.75 -1.28
C GLN A 72 14.79 0.60 -0.62
N ARG A 73 15.78 1.50 -0.61
CA ARG A 73 15.64 2.91 -0.19
C ARG A 73 15.91 3.86 -1.36
N ARG A 74 15.19 4.98 -1.41
CA ARG A 74 15.31 6.09 -2.38
C ARG A 74 15.15 7.45 -1.71
N ASP A 75 15.60 8.51 -2.39
CA ASP A 75 15.63 9.86 -1.82
C ASP A 75 14.34 10.67 -2.05
N SER A 76 13.41 10.16 -2.89
CA SER A 76 12.12 10.79 -3.13
C SER A 76 11.02 9.76 -3.38
N LEU A 77 9.75 10.16 -3.17
CA LEU A 77 8.60 9.32 -3.52
C LEU A 77 8.60 8.98 -5.01
N ASN A 78 8.90 9.94 -5.88
CA ASN A 78 8.97 9.72 -7.33
C ASN A 78 10.01 8.65 -7.69
N ALA A 79 11.21 8.73 -7.11
CA ALA A 79 12.25 7.74 -7.35
C ALA A 79 11.90 6.35 -6.79
N ALA A 80 11.22 6.29 -5.63
CA ALA A 80 10.71 5.04 -5.07
C ALA A 80 9.66 4.39 -5.99
N VAL A 81 8.70 5.16 -6.48
CA VAL A 81 7.65 4.66 -7.38
C VAL A 81 8.24 4.24 -8.73
N ALA A 82 9.13 5.04 -9.32
CA ALA A 82 9.82 4.68 -10.55
C ALA A 82 10.60 3.36 -10.40
N TRP A 83 11.27 3.15 -9.26
CA TRP A 83 11.97 1.89 -8.99
C TRP A 83 10.99 0.71 -8.89
N VAL A 84 9.86 0.87 -8.18
CA VAL A 84 8.82 -0.17 -8.10
C VAL A 84 8.30 -0.53 -9.49
N MET A 85 8.04 0.45 -10.34
CA MET A 85 7.55 0.22 -11.71
C MET A 85 8.58 -0.49 -12.59
N GLN A 86 9.87 -0.20 -12.41
CA GLN A 86 10.95 -0.88 -13.13
C GLN A 86 11.14 -2.36 -12.71
N HIS A 87 10.67 -2.73 -11.51
CA HIS A 87 10.87 -4.06 -10.91
C HIS A 87 9.52 -4.75 -10.62
N ASP A 88 8.47 -4.39 -11.35
CA ASP A 88 7.09 -4.79 -11.07
C ASP A 88 6.91 -6.33 -11.11
N ALA A 89 7.44 -6.99 -12.13
CA ALA A 89 7.35 -8.43 -12.31
C ALA A 89 8.04 -9.19 -11.17
N GLU A 90 9.22 -8.72 -10.75
CA GLU A 90 10.00 -9.31 -9.65
C GLU A 90 9.28 -9.15 -8.32
N LEU A 91 8.73 -7.96 -8.05
CA LEU A 91 7.99 -7.67 -6.84
C LEU A 91 6.68 -8.48 -6.76
N LEU A 92 5.97 -8.64 -7.88
CA LEU A 92 4.78 -9.49 -7.95
C LEU A 92 5.12 -10.96 -7.70
N ALA A 93 6.18 -11.48 -8.32
CA ALA A 93 6.63 -12.85 -8.11
C ALA A 93 7.10 -13.07 -6.66
N PHE A 94 7.75 -12.08 -6.06
CA PHE A 94 8.16 -12.14 -4.67
C PHE A 94 6.96 -12.10 -3.70
N GLY A 95 6.03 -11.15 -3.88
CA GLY A 95 4.84 -10.99 -3.04
C GLY A 95 3.93 -12.22 -3.02
N ARG A 96 3.83 -12.97 -4.13
CA ARG A 96 3.08 -14.25 -4.19
C ARG A 96 3.59 -15.32 -3.23
N ARG A 97 4.83 -15.21 -2.75
CA ARG A 97 5.44 -16.13 -1.78
C ARG A 97 5.28 -15.66 -0.33
N LEU A 98 4.76 -14.45 -0.13
CA LEU A 98 4.56 -13.84 1.19
C LEU A 98 3.13 -14.09 1.70
N ARG A 99 2.94 -13.90 3.00
CA ARG A 99 1.58 -13.91 3.58
C ARG A 99 0.84 -12.63 3.18
N PRO A 100 -0.49 -12.67 3.01
CA PRO A 100 -1.27 -11.46 2.73
C PRO A 100 -1.12 -10.41 3.84
N ASP A 101 -1.03 -9.14 3.45
CA ASP A 101 -1.07 -8.01 4.38
C ASP A 101 -2.51 -7.53 4.55
N PRO A 102 -3.13 -7.65 5.74
CA PRO A 102 -4.52 -7.23 5.97
C PRO A 102 -4.71 -5.71 5.90
N ALA A 103 -3.64 -4.92 5.99
CA ALA A 103 -3.71 -3.48 5.78
C ALA A 103 -3.74 -3.09 4.29
N GLN A 104 -3.49 -4.05 3.38
CA GLN A 104 -3.57 -3.82 1.95
C GLN A 104 -5.02 -3.73 1.49
N PRO A 105 -5.46 -2.61 0.90
CA PRO A 105 -6.77 -2.51 0.28
C PRO A 105 -6.95 -3.60 -0.78
N SER A 106 -8.06 -4.35 -0.68
CA SER A 106 -8.45 -5.32 -1.69
C SER A 106 -8.68 -4.64 -3.04
N THR A 107 -8.33 -5.33 -4.13
CA THR A 107 -8.64 -4.88 -5.50
C THR A 107 -10.12 -5.04 -5.86
N ARG A 108 -10.93 -5.69 -5.01
CA ARG A 108 -12.39 -5.67 -5.13
C ARG A 108 -12.84 -4.24 -4.88
N SER A 109 -13.04 -3.52 -5.99
CA SER A 109 -13.65 -2.21 -6.05
C SER A 109 -14.96 -2.18 -5.27
N ASP A 110 -15.32 -0.97 -4.87
CA ASP A 110 -16.67 -0.43 -4.64
C ASP A 110 -17.68 -0.70 -5.80
N GLU A 111 -17.65 -1.87 -6.47
CA GLU A 111 -18.61 -2.28 -7.49
C GLU A 111 -19.78 -3.09 -6.92
N ASP A 112 -19.65 -3.68 -5.72
CA ASP A 112 -20.76 -4.37 -5.02
C ASP A 112 -21.61 -3.41 -4.17
N ALA A 113 -21.22 -2.16 -3.97
CA ALA A 113 -21.95 -1.19 -3.15
C ALA A 113 -23.08 -0.45 -3.90
N ALA A 114 -23.34 -0.78 -5.17
CA ALA A 114 -24.31 -0.09 -6.02
C ALA A 114 -25.34 -1.02 -6.70
N ALA A 115 -25.64 -2.19 -6.11
CA ALA A 115 -26.86 -2.91 -6.46
C ALA A 115 -27.97 -2.49 -5.48
N PRO A 116 -28.96 -1.65 -5.86
CA PRO A 116 -30.20 -1.62 -5.11
C PRO A 116 -30.81 -3.02 -5.23
N GLU A 117 -31.15 -3.60 -4.09
CA GLU A 117 -31.78 -4.91 -4.04
C GLU A 117 -33.02 -4.87 -4.93
N ALA A 118 -33.01 -5.72 -5.96
CA ALA A 118 -34.16 -5.94 -6.80
C ALA A 118 -35.28 -6.45 -5.89
N GLY A 119 -36.17 -5.53 -5.51
CA GLY A 119 -37.37 -5.85 -4.76
C GLY A 119 -38.18 -6.86 -5.54
N ASP A 120 -38.14 -8.10 -5.08
CA ASP A 120 -39.08 -9.15 -5.41
C ASP A 120 -40.46 -8.70 -4.94
N GLY A 121 -41.25 -8.19 -5.88
CA GLY A 121 -42.62 -7.73 -5.68
C GLY A 121 -43.57 -8.55 -6.54
N GLY A 122 -43.52 -9.87 -6.40
CA GLY A 122 -44.47 -10.79 -7.03
C GLY A 122 -45.84 -10.81 -6.35
N VAL A 123 -46.87 -10.57 -7.17
CA VAL A 123 -48.23 -11.14 -7.15
C VAL A 123 -49.32 -10.51 -6.27
N GLY A 124 -50.47 -10.29 -6.92
CA GLY A 124 -51.75 -9.96 -6.29
C GLY A 124 -52.76 -9.45 -7.31
N SER A 125 -53.25 -10.34 -8.18
CA SER A 125 -54.49 -10.11 -8.94
C SER A 125 -55.69 -10.18 -8.00
N ASP A 126 -56.57 -9.18 -8.06
CA ASP A 126 -58.03 -9.33 -7.98
C ASP A 126 -58.70 -8.14 -8.70
#